data_AF-A0A1D1XHD3-F1
#
_entry.id   AF-A0A1D1XHD3-F1
#
_cell.length_a   1.000
_cell.length_b   1.000
_cell.length_c   1.000
_cell.angle_alpha   90.00
_cell.angle_beta   90.00
_cell.angle_gamma   90.00
#
_symmetry.space_group_name_H-M   'P 1'
#
loop_
_entity.id
_entity.type
_entity.pdbx_description
1 polymer ?
#
loop_
_entity_poly.entity_id
_entity_poly.type
_entity_poly.pdbx_seq_one_letter_code
_entity_poly.pdbx_strand_id
1 'polypeptide(L)'
;LSLALSLSHCLTHAEEREEIEREREMDRKREPPLPPHPSALLSSLLLLLLSLPTSSSSSPTLSNDLQALLSFRSAADATGKLASWSASHPDPCSEWYGVACSPPSAAPRRVIRLVLEDLSLYGGGFPALTTLDQLRVLSLKGNLLSGPV
;
A
#
# COMPACT_ATOMS: atom_id res chain seq x y z
N LEU A 1 73.86 -34.95 12.54
CA LEU A 1 74.33 -33.63 12.05
C LEU A 1 73.61 -33.19 10.78
N SER A 2 73.59 -33.99 9.69
CA SER A 2 72.90 -33.62 8.43
C SER A 2 71.37 -33.37 8.57
N LEU A 3 70.65 -34.23 9.30
CA LEU A 3 69.20 -34.06 9.53
C LEU A 3 68.84 -32.82 10.37
N ALA A 4 69.70 -32.41 11.29
CA ALA A 4 69.47 -31.24 12.14
C ALA A 4 69.59 -29.92 11.35
N LEU A 5 70.55 -29.85 10.42
CA LEU A 5 70.70 -28.69 9.52
C LEU A 5 69.51 -28.55 8.56
N SER A 6 68.99 -29.67 8.04
CA SER A 6 67.84 -29.65 7.13
C SER A 6 66.54 -29.23 7.82
N LEU A 7 66.32 -29.62 9.07
CA LEU A 7 65.14 -29.20 9.84
C LEU A 7 65.21 -27.70 10.21
N SER A 8 66.40 -27.21 10.57
CA SER A 8 66.59 -25.78 10.87
C SER A 8 66.34 -24.89 9.65
N HIS A 9 66.78 -25.33 8.46
CA HIS A 9 66.52 -24.61 7.19
C HIS A 9 65.03 -24.65 6.80
N CYS A 10 64.34 -25.76 7.09
CA CYS A 10 62.91 -25.89 6.81
C CYS A 10 62.05 -25.01 7.74
N LEU A 11 62.42 -24.90 9.02
CA LEU A 11 61.75 -24.03 9.99
C LEU A 11 61.89 -22.54 9.64
N THR A 12 63.09 -22.09 9.26
CA THR A 12 63.30 -20.69 8.85
C THR A 12 62.51 -20.35 7.59
N HIS A 13 62.40 -21.28 6.64
CA HIS A 13 61.65 -21.05 5.41
C HIS A 13 60.12 -21.08 5.65
N ALA A 14 59.63 -21.83 6.64
CA ALA A 14 58.22 -21.84 7.02
C ALA A 14 57.81 -20.53 7.72
N GLU A 15 58.67 -20.00 8.59
CA GLU A 15 58.44 -18.75 9.32
C GLU A 15 58.39 -17.54 8.36
N GLU A 16 59.31 -17.49 7.38
CA GLU A 16 59.33 -16.46 6.34
C GLU A 16 58.10 -16.53 5.43
N ARG A 17 57.56 -17.72 5.14
CA ARG A 17 56.31 -17.87 4.37
C ARG A 17 55.10 -17.32 5.12
N GLU A 18 55.00 -17.56 6.43
CA GLU A 18 53.91 -17.02 7.24
C GLU A 18 53.99 -15.49 7.37
N GLU A 19 55.20 -14.92 7.49
CA GLU A 19 55.38 -13.48 7.53
C GLU A 19 54.97 -12.83 6.21
N ILE A 20 55.37 -13.40 5.07
CA ILE A 20 54.95 -12.94 3.74
C ILE A 20 53.43 -13.04 3.55
N GLU A 21 52.79 -14.09 4.07
CA GLU A 21 51.33 -14.23 4.01
C GLU A 21 50.60 -13.20 4.90
N ARG A 22 51.14 -12.92 6.09
CA ARG A 22 50.64 -11.86 6.98
C ARG A 22 50.84 -10.46 6.39
N GLU A 23 51.96 -10.20 5.72
CA GLU A 23 52.19 -8.94 5.00
C GLU A 23 51.23 -8.77 3.83
N ARG A 24 51.00 -9.83 3.03
CA ARG A 24 50.02 -9.82 1.94
C ARG A 24 48.59 -9.59 2.43
N GLU A 25 48.23 -10.16 3.57
CA GLU A 25 46.91 -9.93 4.18
C GLU A 25 46.79 -8.51 4.77
N MET A 26 47.86 -7.97 5.35
CA MET A 26 47.91 -6.56 5.75
C MET A 26 47.78 -5.62 4.55
N ASP A 27 48.44 -5.91 3.43
CA ASP A 27 48.34 -5.11 2.21
C ASP A 27 46.93 -5.18 1.61
N ARG A 28 46.29 -6.36 1.60
CA ARG A 28 44.87 -6.50 1.17
C ARG A 28 43.91 -5.68 2.03
N LYS A 29 44.23 -5.46 3.30
CA LYS A 29 43.39 -4.69 4.24
C LYS A 29 43.68 -3.18 4.23
N ARG A 30 44.85 -2.78 3.71
CA ARG A 30 45.25 -1.38 3.50
C ARG A 30 44.70 -0.77 2.22
N GLU A 31 44.16 -1.57 1.31
CA GLU A 31 43.54 -1.05 0.10
C GLU A 31 42.31 -0.20 0.47
N PRO A 32 42.31 1.10 0.15
CA PRO A 32 41.18 1.96 0.45
C PRO A 32 39.95 1.46 -0.32
N PRO A 33 38.74 1.51 0.27
CA PRO A 33 37.53 1.12 -0.45
C PRO A 33 37.44 1.93 -1.74
N LEU A 34 37.31 1.23 -2.87
CA LEU A 34 37.18 1.85 -4.18
C LEU A 34 36.04 2.89 -4.13
N PRO A 35 36.24 4.08 -4.74
CA PRO A 35 35.18 5.08 -4.80
C PRO A 35 33.94 4.44 -5.43
N PRO A 36 32.74 4.64 -4.87
CA PRO A 36 31.53 4.04 -5.42
C PRO A 36 31.41 4.44 -6.88
N HIS A 37 31.45 3.45 -7.77
CA HIS A 37 31.35 3.69 -9.21
C HIS A 37 30.04 4.44 -9.49
N PRO A 38 30.04 5.38 -10.47
CA PRO A 38 28.83 6.14 -10.82
C PRO A 38 27.65 5.21 -11.16
N SER A 39 27.92 3.99 -11.63
CA SER A 39 26.93 2.92 -11.86
C SER A 39 26.26 2.40 -10.59
N ALA A 40 26.99 2.27 -9.46
CA ALA A 40 26.43 1.85 -8.18
C ALA A 40 25.53 2.93 -7.57
N LEU A 41 25.93 4.20 -7.73
CA LEU A 41 25.12 5.35 -7.31
C LEU A 41 23.85 5.48 -8.15
N LEU A 42 23.95 5.27 -9.47
CA LEU A 42 22.78 5.22 -10.37
C LEU A 42 21.82 4.07 -10.01
N SER A 43 22.37 2.89 -9.70
CA SER A 43 21.58 1.72 -9.30
C SER A 43 20.85 1.95 -7.97
N SER A 44 21.53 2.53 -6.98
CA SER A 44 20.94 2.89 -5.69
C SER A 44 19.83 3.95 -5.84
N LEU A 45 20.04 4.96 -6.69
CA LEU A 45 19.02 5.97 -6.98
C LEU A 45 17.81 5.38 -7.71
N LEU A 46 18.01 4.44 -8.64
CA LEU A 46 16.93 3.75 -9.35
C LEU A 46 16.07 2.91 -8.39
N LEU A 47 16.69 2.19 -7.45
CA LEU A 47 16.00 1.42 -6.41
C LEU A 47 15.22 2.33 -5.44
N LEU A 48 15.77 3.50 -5.12
CA LEU A 48 15.07 4.50 -4.31
C LEU A 48 13.85 5.07 -5.04
N LEU A 49 13.98 5.40 -6.32
CA LEU A 49 12.87 5.90 -7.15
C LEU A 49 11.76 4.85 -7.34
N LEU A 50 12.11 3.56 -7.39
CA LEU A 50 11.16 2.46 -7.53
C LEU A 50 10.43 2.10 -6.23
N SER A 51 10.97 2.53 -5.07
CA SER A 51 10.36 2.32 -3.75
C SER A 51 9.47 3.48 -3.29
N LEU A 52 9.39 4.58 -4.06
CA LEU A 52 8.40 5.63 -3.80
C LEU A 52 6.99 5.05 -4.02
N PRO A 53 6.09 5.09 -3.02
CA PRO A 53 4.71 4.70 -3.22
C PRO A 53 4.08 5.67 -4.21
N THR A 54 3.79 5.19 -5.41
CA THR A 54 3.00 5.93 -6.41
C THR A 54 1.58 6.03 -5.87
N SER A 55 1.34 7.04 -5.03
CA SER A 55 0.00 7.38 -4.56
C SER A 55 -0.73 8.01 -5.74
N SER A 56 -1.35 7.18 -6.57
CA SER A 56 -2.28 7.63 -7.59
C SER A 56 -3.45 8.29 -6.89
N SER A 57 -3.44 9.62 -6.77
CA SER A 57 -4.59 10.39 -6.31
C SER A 57 -5.65 10.38 -7.41
N SER A 58 -6.39 9.28 -7.52
CA SER A 58 -7.61 9.29 -8.30
C SER A 58 -8.56 10.29 -7.66
N SER A 59 -8.94 11.33 -8.41
CA SER A 59 -9.96 12.26 -7.93
C SER A 59 -11.23 11.45 -7.67
N PRO A 60 -11.82 11.50 -6.47
CA PRO A 60 -12.97 10.68 -6.16
C PRO A 60 -14.13 11.06 -7.09
N THR A 61 -14.63 10.06 -7.82
CA THR A 61 -15.64 10.21 -8.88
C THR A 61 -16.98 9.65 -8.43
N LEU A 62 -18.05 9.98 -9.17
CA LEU A 62 -19.35 9.33 -8.99
C LEU A 62 -19.28 7.80 -9.14
N SER A 63 -18.34 7.29 -9.94
CA SER A 63 -18.10 5.84 -10.07
C SER A 63 -17.60 5.21 -8.77
N ASN A 64 -16.74 5.92 -8.03
CA ASN A 64 -16.29 5.47 -6.71
C ASN A 64 -17.45 5.49 -5.71
N ASP A 65 -18.29 6.52 -5.76
CA ASP A 65 -19.48 6.63 -4.92
C ASP A 65 -20.46 5.48 -5.22
N LEU A 66 -20.68 5.17 -6.50
CA LEU A 66 -21.49 4.04 -6.96
C LEU A 66 -20.99 2.72 -6.37
N GLN A 67 -19.70 2.44 -6.48
CA GLN A 67 -19.10 1.20 -5.97
C GLN A 67 -19.22 1.08 -4.45
N ALA A 68 -19.03 2.19 -3.74
CA ALA A 68 -19.19 2.26 -2.30
C ALA A 68 -20.63 1.95 -1.86
N LEU A 69 -21.62 2.54 -2.54
CA LEU A 69 -23.03 2.28 -2.26
C LEU A 69 -23.42 0.82 -2.58
N LEU A 70 -22.99 0.25 -3.71
CA LEU A 70 -23.25 -1.16 -4.02
C LEU A 70 -22.61 -2.11 -3.00
N SER A 71 -21.40 -1.77 -2.53
CA SER A 71 -20.71 -2.53 -1.50
C SER A 71 -21.46 -2.46 -0.17
N PHE A 72 -21.94 -1.28 0.23
CA PHE A 72 -22.82 -1.12 1.40
C PHE A 72 -24.08 -1.98 1.27
N ARG A 73 -24.79 -1.92 0.14
CA ARG A 73 -25.99 -2.73 -0.11
C ARG A 73 -25.70 -4.21 0.08
N SER A 74 -24.62 -4.72 -0.51
CA SER A 74 -24.28 -6.15 -0.43
C SER A 74 -24.02 -6.62 1.00
N ALA A 75 -23.52 -5.74 1.87
CA ALA A 75 -23.19 -6.06 3.24
C ALA A 75 -24.35 -5.82 4.23
N ALA A 76 -25.28 -4.91 3.90
CA ALA A 76 -26.28 -4.41 4.83
C ALA A 76 -27.75 -4.75 4.48
N ASP A 77 -28.03 -5.13 3.23
CA ASP A 77 -29.39 -5.27 2.70
C ASP A 77 -29.69 -6.68 2.15
N ALA A 78 -29.73 -7.67 3.03
CA ALA A 78 -30.10 -9.03 2.65
C ALA A 78 -31.61 -9.20 2.32
N THR A 79 -32.46 -8.25 2.75
CA THR A 79 -33.92 -8.31 2.53
C THR A 79 -34.40 -7.50 1.32
N GLY A 80 -33.48 -6.88 0.58
CA GLY A 80 -33.77 -6.20 -0.69
C GLY A 80 -34.51 -4.87 -0.54
N LYS A 81 -34.36 -4.17 0.59
CA LYS A 81 -34.96 -2.85 0.83
C LYS A 81 -34.38 -1.75 -0.05
N LEU A 82 -33.14 -1.92 -0.51
CA LEU A 82 -32.43 -1.03 -1.43
C LEU A 82 -32.54 -1.53 -2.88
N ALA A 83 -33.72 -2.00 -3.30
CA ALA A 83 -33.92 -2.54 -4.65
C ALA A 83 -33.57 -1.56 -5.78
N SER A 84 -33.75 -0.25 -5.55
CA SER A 84 -33.39 0.81 -6.51
C SER A 84 -31.88 0.97 -6.72
N TRP A 85 -31.05 0.46 -5.81
CA TRP A 85 -29.60 0.55 -5.89
C TRP A 85 -29.03 -0.48 -6.88
N SER A 86 -29.28 -0.30 -8.16
CA SER A 86 -29.02 -1.30 -9.20
C SER A 86 -27.74 -1.04 -9.99
N ALA A 87 -26.89 -2.06 -10.12
CA ALA A 87 -25.73 -2.01 -11.01
C ALA A 87 -26.14 -1.90 -12.50
N SER A 88 -27.35 -2.32 -12.86
CA SER A 88 -27.90 -2.18 -14.22
C SER A 88 -28.31 -0.74 -14.54
N HIS A 89 -28.55 0.09 -13.52
CA HIS A 89 -28.86 1.51 -13.64
C HIS A 89 -27.86 2.32 -12.78
N PRO A 90 -26.61 2.48 -13.27
CA PRO A 90 -25.47 2.95 -12.48
C PRO A 90 -25.44 4.48 -12.30
N ASP A 91 -26.61 5.11 -12.09
CA ASP A 91 -26.71 6.52 -11.72
C ASP A 91 -27.38 6.66 -10.35
N PRO A 92 -26.60 6.71 -9.26
CA PRO A 92 -27.14 6.83 -7.92
C PRO A 92 -27.81 8.18 -7.65
N CYS A 93 -27.66 9.17 -8.54
CA CYS A 93 -28.21 10.50 -8.39
C CYS A 93 -29.58 10.69 -9.06
N SER A 94 -30.12 9.64 -9.68
CA SER A 94 -31.40 9.68 -10.42
C SER A 94 -32.57 9.20 -9.56
N GLU A 95 -32.61 7.90 -9.24
CA GLU A 95 -33.78 7.24 -8.65
C GLU A 95 -33.44 6.39 -7.41
N TRP A 96 -32.19 6.45 -6.93
CA TRP A 96 -31.80 5.63 -5.79
C TRP A 96 -32.41 6.16 -4.50
N TYR A 97 -33.06 5.25 -3.77
CA TYR A 97 -33.72 5.59 -2.52
C TYR A 97 -32.71 6.14 -1.52
N GLY A 98 -33.04 7.28 -0.91
CA GLY A 98 -32.24 7.88 0.15
C GLY A 98 -30.96 8.59 -0.31
N VAL A 99 -30.63 8.57 -1.60
CA VAL A 99 -29.40 9.19 -2.14
C VAL A 99 -29.71 10.57 -2.71
N ALA A 100 -28.88 11.56 -2.36
CA ALA A 100 -28.86 12.84 -3.06
C ALA A 100 -27.43 13.29 -3.34
N CYS A 101 -27.26 13.88 -4.52
CA CYS A 101 -25.97 14.30 -5.05
C CYS A 101 -25.83 15.82 -5.08
N SER A 102 -24.59 16.28 -5.26
CA SER A 102 -24.28 17.67 -5.52
C SER A 102 -25.05 18.19 -6.76
N PRO A 103 -25.28 19.52 -6.82
CA PRO A 103 -25.95 20.13 -7.97
C PRO A 103 -25.28 19.76 -9.30
N PRO A 104 -26.02 19.73 -10.43
CA PRO A 104 -25.46 19.37 -11.74
C PRO A 104 -24.31 20.29 -12.20
N SER A 105 -24.27 21.52 -11.68
CA SER A 105 -23.22 22.50 -11.94
C SER A 105 -21.89 22.18 -11.22
N ALA A 106 -21.89 21.28 -10.24
CA ALA A 106 -20.68 20.84 -9.57
C ALA A 106 -20.00 19.74 -10.39
N ALA A 107 -18.74 19.97 -10.78
CA ALA A 107 -17.90 18.99 -11.45
C ALA A 107 -16.69 18.64 -10.56
N PRO A 108 -16.53 17.38 -10.13
CA PRO A 108 -17.39 16.23 -10.41
C PRO A 108 -18.72 16.25 -9.61
N ARG A 109 -19.75 15.56 -10.13
CA ARG A 109 -20.99 15.27 -9.40
C ARG A 109 -20.70 14.18 -8.36
N ARG A 110 -21.12 14.38 -7.11
CA ARG A 110 -20.77 13.53 -5.96
C ARG A 110 -21.96 13.26 -5.07
N VAL A 111 -21.98 12.13 -4.35
CA VAL A 111 -22.99 11.85 -3.33
C VAL A 111 -22.73 12.71 -2.09
N ILE A 112 -23.72 13.50 -1.67
CA ILE A 112 -23.60 14.42 -0.54
C ILE A 112 -24.56 14.10 0.61
N ARG A 113 -25.59 13.29 0.35
CA ARG A 113 -26.58 12.91 1.36
C ARG A 113 -27.02 11.47 1.17
N LEU A 114 -27.01 10.72 2.27
CA LEU A 114 -27.48 9.35 2.37
C LEU A 114 -28.40 9.21 3.58
N VAL A 115 -29.68 8.94 3.34
CA VAL A 115 -30.69 8.77 4.39
C VAL A 115 -31.46 7.48 4.17
N LEU A 116 -31.16 6.50 5.03
CA LEU A 116 -31.70 5.15 5.01
C LEU A 116 -32.28 4.86 6.40
N GLU A 117 -33.47 5.37 6.69
CA GLU A 117 -34.08 5.24 8.01
C GLU A 117 -35.14 4.13 8.04
N ASP A 118 -35.23 3.43 9.18
CA ASP A 118 -36.29 2.45 9.49
C ASP A 118 -36.48 1.35 8.43
N LEU A 119 -35.38 0.93 7.79
CA LEU A 119 -35.37 -0.11 6.76
C LEU A 119 -35.06 -1.51 7.31
N SER A 120 -34.79 -1.64 8.61
CA SER A 120 -34.31 -2.88 9.23
C SER A 120 -33.05 -3.44 8.55
N LEU A 121 -32.18 -2.58 8.00
CA LEU A 121 -30.88 -2.98 7.48
C LEU A 121 -30.03 -3.55 8.60
N TYR A 122 -29.19 -4.55 8.32
CA TYR A 122 -28.40 -5.23 9.35
C TYR A 122 -27.07 -5.73 8.80
N GLY A 123 -26.09 -5.94 9.67
CA GLY A 123 -24.73 -6.32 9.28
C GLY A 123 -23.76 -5.14 9.28
N GLY A 124 -22.61 -5.31 8.63
CA GLY A 124 -21.48 -4.37 8.68
C GLY A 124 -21.10 -3.80 7.32
N GLY A 125 -21.54 -2.57 7.04
CA GLY A 125 -21.28 -1.85 5.79
C GLY A 125 -20.56 -0.50 5.96
N PHE A 126 -20.23 -0.10 7.19
CA PHE A 126 -19.65 1.22 7.47
C PHE A 126 -18.34 1.52 6.70
N PRO A 127 -17.39 0.58 6.57
CA PRO A 127 -16.16 0.85 5.82
C PRO A 127 -16.42 1.28 4.38
N ALA A 128 -17.45 0.74 3.71
CA ALA A 128 -17.81 1.15 2.36
C ALA A 128 -18.28 2.62 2.32
N LEU A 129 -19.04 3.06 3.33
CA LEU A 129 -19.52 4.44 3.42
C LEU A 129 -18.39 5.47 3.62
N THR A 130 -17.24 5.06 4.16
CA THR A 130 -16.07 5.95 4.33
C THR A 130 -15.49 6.45 2.99
N THR A 131 -15.79 5.75 1.89
CA THR A 131 -15.36 6.15 0.54
C THR A 131 -16.16 7.34 0.01
N LEU A 132 -17.34 7.63 0.59
CA LEU A 132 -18.18 8.77 0.24
C LEU A 132 -17.64 10.06 0.87
N ASP A 133 -16.46 10.51 0.44
CA ASP A 133 -15.73 11.64 1.05
C ASP A 133 -16.43 13.00 0.92
N GLN A 134 -17.44 13.11 0.04
CA GLN A 134 -18.27 14.31 -0.10
C GLN A 134 -19.60 14.24 0.65
N LEU A 135 -19.83 13.18 1.42
CA LEU A 135 -21.02 13.06 2.25
C LEU A 135 -21.05 14.20 3.29
N ARG A 136 -22.22 14.82 3.44
CA ARG A 136 -22.50 15.90 4.40
C ARG A 136 -23.63 15.53 5.34
N VAL A 137 -24.54 14.69 4.88
CA VAL A 137 -25.67 14.20 5.66
C VAL A 137 -25.70 12.68 5.58
N LEU A 138 -25.61 12.03 6.73
CA LEU A 138 -25.78 10.60 6.89
C LEU A 138 -26.84 10.35 7.95
N SER A 139 -27.88 9.60 7.62
CA SER A 139 -28.81 9.07 8.60
C SER A 139 -29.09 7.60 8.33
N LEU A 140 -28.81 6.78 9.32
CA LEU A 140 -29.00 5.33 9.31
C LEU A 140 -29.89 4.89 10.49
N LYS A 141 -30.67 5.82 11.05
CA LYS A 141 -31.48 5.61 12.25
C LYS A 141 -32.50 4.48 12.04
N GLY A 142 -32.79 3.72 13.10
CA GLY A 142 -33.82 2.69 13.05
C GLY A 142 -33.42 1.44 12.26
N ASN A 143 -32.11 1.24 12.06
CA ASN A 143 -31.56 -0.01 11.52
C ASN A 143 -30.80 -0.78 12.59
N LEU A 144 -30.42 -2.01 12.25
CA LEU A 144 -29.72 -3.00 13.06
C LEU A 144 -28.25 -3.17 12.58
N LEU A 145 -27.65 -2.09 12.09
CA LEU A 145 -26.27 -2.07 11.59
C LEU A 145 -25.27 -2.17 12.74
N SER A 146 -24.19 -2.91 12.54
CA SER A 146 -23.12 -3.11 13.54
C SER A 146 -21.75 -3.28 12.89
N GLY A 147 -20.68 -3.16 13.67
CA GLY A 147 -19.31 -3.30 13.18
C GLY A 147 -18.48 -2.02 13.34
N PRO A 148 -17.20 -2.06 12.94
CA PRO A 148 -16.28 -0.94 13.08
C PRO A 148 -16.64 0.20 12.13
N VAL A 149 -16.37 1.43 12.59
CA VAL A 149 -16.44 2.67 11.81
C VAL A 149 -15.05 3.13 11.40
#